data_AF-A0A5R9QLK1-F1
#
_entry.id   AF-A0A5R9QLK1-F1
#
_cell.length_a   1.000
_cell.length_b   1.000
_cell.length_c   1.000
_cell.angle_alpha   90.00
_cell.angle_beta   90.00
_cell.angle_gamma   90.00
#
_symmetry.space_group_name_H-M   'P 1'
#
loop_
_entity.id
_entity.type
_entity.pdbx_description
1 polymer ?
#
loop_
_entity_poly.entity_id
_entity_poly.type
_entity_poly.pdbx_seq_one_letter_code
_entity_poly.pdbx_strand_id
1 'polypeptide(L)' 'MLLSLIGPIACTAACWRTCRCDGEQAALLPFADDPDAARRMSAATGRHCERIVQPLPEPPPPYRMRA' A
#
# COMPACT_ATOMS: atom_id res chain seq x y z
N MET A 1 22.32 33.64 11.19
CA MET A 1 21.28 33.60 10.14
C MET A 1 21.02 32.20 9.56
N LEU A 2 22.02 31.30 9.44
CA LEU A 2 21.83 29.93 8.94
C LEU A 2 20.82 29.07 9.75
N LEU A 3 20.77 29.22 11.08
CA LEU A 3 19.88 28.43 11.95
C LEU A 3 18.38 28.61 11.63
N SER A 4 17.99 29.76 11.07
CA SER A 4 16.60 30.06 10.73
C SER A 4 16.07 29.27 9.52
N LEU A 5 16.97 28.65 8.74
CA LEU A 5 16.62 27.85 7.57
C LEU A 5 16.49 26.36 7.88
N ILE A 6 16.96 25.91 9.06
CA ILE A 6 16.94 24.49 9.43
C ILE A 6 15.51 23.97 9.58
N GLY A 7 14.64 24.75 10.24
CA GLY A 7 13.21 24.42 10.40
C GLY A 7 12.49 24.14 9.07
N PRO A 8 12.47 25.09 8.11
CA PRO A 8 11.80 24.87 6.84
C PRO A 8 12.44 23.76 6.00
N ILE A 9 13.78 23.61 6.01
CA ILE A 9 14.47 22.52 5.30
C ILE A 9 14.10 21.16 5.89
N ALA A 10 14.04 21.04 7.22
CA ALA A 10 13.61 19.81 7.87
C ALA A 10 12.14 19.49 7.55
N CYS A 11 11.26 20.51 7.53
CA CYS A 11 9.86 20.34 7.16
C CYS A 11 9.68 19.87 5.71
N THR A 12 10.36 20.50 4.75
CA THR A 12 10.27 20.09 3.34
C THR A 12 10.85 18.70 3.11
N ALA A 13 11.96 18.36 3.76
CA ALA A 13 12.55 17.03 3.69
C ALA A 13 11.62 15.96 4.30
N ALA A 14 10.96 16.27 5.43
CA ALA A 14 10.00 15.36 6.06
C ALA A 14 8.77 15.14 5.15
N CYS A 15 8.16 16.22 4.64
CA CYS A 15 7.02 16.15 3.73
C CYS A 15 7.38 15.38 2.44
N TRP A 16 8.56 15.61 1.88
CA TRP A 16 9.04 14.89 0.70
C TRP A 16 9.17 13.39 0.97
N ARG A 17 9.69 13.02 2.14
CA ARG A 17 9.87 11.63 2.52
C ARG A 17 8.53 10.92 2.71
N THR A 18 7.58 11.54 3.40
CA THR A 18 6.24 10.97 3.61
C THR A 18 5.49 10.81 2.29
N CYS A 19 5.44 11.85 1.45
CA CYS A 19 4.77 11.78 0.15
C CYS A 19 5.35 10.70 -0.77
N ARG A 20 6.67 10.48 -0.72
CA ARG A 20 7.32 9.42 -1.51
C ARG A 20 6.97 8.03 -1.02
N CYS A 21 6.98 7.80 0.30
CA CYS A 21 6.61 6.50 0.86
C CYS A 21 5.15 6.16 0.55
N ASP A 22 4.24 7.12 0.70
CA ASP A 22 2.81 6.93 0.43
C ASP A 22 2.54 6.63 -1.05
N GLY A 23 3.23 7.33 -1.97
CA GLY A 23 3.11 7.07 -3.40
C GLY A 23 3.64 5.68 -3.81
N GLU A 24 4.72 5.22 -3.19
CA GLU A 24 5.25 3.89 -3.42
C GLU A 24 4.29 2.80 -2.92
N GLN A 25 3.62 3.00 -1.78
CA GLN A 25 2.59 2.08 -1.27
C GLN A 25 1.29 2.14 -2.10
N ALA A 26 0.90 3.31 -2.59
CA ALA A 26 -0.28 3.45 -3.44
C ALA A 26 -0.15 2.65 -4.75
N ALA A 27 1.06 2.52 -5.29
CA ALA A 27 1.32 1.66 -6.45
C ALA A 27 1.15 0.16 -6.15
N LEU A 28 1.20 -0.25 -4.88
CA LEU A 28 1.07 -1.65 -4.45
C LEU A 28 -0.38 -2.04 -4.09
N LEU A 29 -1.31 -1.08 -4.02
CA LEU A 29 -2.74 -1.30 -3.74
C LEU A 29 -3.37 -2.46 -4.53
N PRO A 30 -3.13 -2.63 -5.86
CA PRO A 30 -3.72 -3.72 -6.62
C PRO A 30 -3.34 -5.13 -6.14
N PHE A 31 -2.21 -5.27 -5.44
CA PHE A 31 -1.74 -6.55 -4.91
C PHE A 31 -2.13 -6.75 -3.45
N ALA A 32 -2.61 -5.71 -2.77
CA ALA A 32 -2.91 -5.73 -1.35
C ALA A 32 -4.13 -6.61 -1.01
N ASP A 33 -5.02 -6.88 -1.96
CA ASP A 33 -6.25 -7.64 -1.73
C ASP A 33 -6.07 -9.18 -1.88
N ASP A 34 -4.92 -9.62 -2.40
CA ASP A 34 -4.59 -11.05 -2.56
C ASP A 34 -3.21 -11.34 -1.93
N PRO A 35 -3.14 -12.14 -0.84
CA PRO A 35 -1.88 -12.47 -0.20
C PRO A 35 -0.92 -13.22 -1.13
N ASP A 36 -1.41 -13.97 -2.11
CA ASP A 36 -0.57 -14.71 -3.05
C ASP A 36 0.01 -13.78 -4.11
N ALA A 37 -0.78 -12.83 -4.61
CA ALA A 37 -0.32 -11.77 -5.48
C ALA A 37 0.73 -10.89 -4.80
N ALA A 38 0.49 -10.48 -3.54
CA ALA A 38 1.46 -9.72 -2.75
C ALA A 38 2.79 -10.46 -2.57
N ARG A 39 2.78 -11.77 -2.32
CA ARG A 39 4.00 -12.59 -2.19
C ARG A 39 4.77 -12.67 -3.51
N ARG A 40 4.09 -12.90 -4.64
CA ARG A 40 4.73 -12.95 -5.96
C ARG A 40 5.34 -11.60 -6.34
N MET A 41 4.61 -10.52 -6.13
CA MET A 41 5.08 -9.15 -6.36
C MET A 41 6.30 -8.82 -5.49
N SER A 42 6.27 -9.22 -4.21
CA SER A 42 7.40 -9.03 -3.28
C SER A 42 8.63 -9.80 -3.73
N ALA A 43 8.47 -11.06 -4.16
CA ALA A 43 9.58 -11.85 -4.67
C ALA A 43 10.20 -11.26 -5.95
N ALA A 44 9.38 -10.65 -6.82
CA ALA A 44 9.83 -10.08 -8.08
C ALA A 44 10.49 -8.70 -7.92
N THR A 45 10.03 -7.88 -6.97
CA THR A 45 10.42 -6.46 -6.86
C THR A 45 11.20 -6.12 -5.60
N GLY A 46 11.21 -7.02 -4.60
CA GLY A 46 11.72 -6.77 -3.26
C GLY A 46 10.88 -5.80 -2.42
N ARG A 47 9.74 -5.32 -2.93
CA ARG A 47 8.85 -4.39 -2.23
C ARG A 47 7.74 -5.14 -1.49
N HIS A 48 7.38 -4.68 -0.31
CA HIS A 48 6.32 -5.28 0.50
C HIS A 48 5.13 -4.33 0.63
N CYS A 49 3.92 -4.87 0.49
CA CYS A 49 2.70 -4.16 0.86
C CYS A 49 2.68 -4.01 2.39
N GLU A 50 2.46 -2.79 2.90
CA GLU A 50 2.34 -2.57 4.35
C GLU A 50 1.11 -3.25 4.96
N ARG A 51 0.02 -3.33 4.19
CA ARG A 51 -1.21 -4.00 4.60
C ARG A 51 -1.71 -4.90 3.48
N ILE A 52 -2.00 -6.16 3.83
CA ILE A 52 -2.68 -7.11 2.95
C ILE A 52 -4.08 -7.33 3.55
N VAL A 53 -5.11 -7.10 2.76
CA VAL A 53 -6.52 -7.29 3.14
C VAL A 53 -6.97 -8.62 2.55
N GLN A 54 -7.46 -9.54 3.40
CA GLN A 54 -8.21 -10.69 2.91
C GLN A 54 -9.70 -10.30 2.81
N PRO A 55 -10.32 -10.41 1.62
CA PRO A 55 -11.74 -10.15 1.49
C PRO A 55 -12.54 -11.17 2.33
N LEU A 56 -13.59 -10.68 2.99
CA LEU A 56 -14.51 -11.54 3.74
C LEU A 56 -15.24 -12.48 2.76
N PRO A 57 -15.45 -13.77 3.10
CA PRO A 57 -16.22 -14.67 2.25
C PRO A 57 -17.62 -14.10 1.97
N GLU A 58 -18.04 -14.09 0.70
CA GLU A 58 -19.40 -13.71 0.35
C GLU A 58 -20.41 -14.74 0.89
N PRO A 59 -21.57 -14.30 1.39
CA PRO A 59 -22.62 -15.22 1.80
C PRO A 59 -23.16 -16.00 0.59
N PRO A 60 -23.64 -17.23 0.79
CA PRO A 60 -24.21 -18.02 -0.29
C PRO A 60 -25.41 -17.28 -0.93
N PRO A 61 -25.54 -17.32 -2.26
CA PRO A 61 -26.66 -16.67 -2.93
C PRO A 61 -27.99 -17.25 -2.45
N PRO A 62 -29.05 -16.43 -2.34
CA PRO A 62 -30.37 -16.87 -1.85
C PRO A 62 -31.13 -17.75 -2.86
N TYR A 63 -30.54 -18.02 -4.03
CA TYR A 63 -31.15 -18.80 -5.10
C TYR A 63 -30.33 -20.07 -5.37
N ARG A 64 -31.02 -21.15 -5.79
CA ARG A 64 -30.38 -22.36 -6.29
C ARG A 64 -30.41 -22.35 -7.81
N MET A 65 -29.25 -22.50 -8.45
CA MET A 65 -29.20 -22.79 -9.89
C MET A 65 -29.76 -24.20 -10.12
N ARG A 66 -30.72 -24.32 -11.04
CA ARG A 66 -31.25 -25.62 -11.48
C ARG A 66 -30.29 -26.18 -12.54
N ALA A 67 -29.82 -27.40 -12.34
CA ALA A 67 -29.01 -28.14 -13.31
C ALA A 67 -29.83 -28.53 -14.55
#